data_AF-G1VID1-F1
#
_entry.id   AF-G1VID1-F1
#
_cell.length_a   1.000
_cell.length_b   1.000
_cell.length_c   1.000
_cell.angle_alpha   90.00
_cell.angle_beta   90.00
_cell.angle_gamma   90.00
#
_symmetry.space_group_name_H-M   'P 1'
#
loop_
_entity.id
_entity.type
_entity.pdbx_description
1 polymer ?
#
loop_
_entity_poly.entity_id
_entity_poly.type
_entity_poly.pdbx_seq_one_letter_code
_entity_poly.pdbx_strand_id
1 'polypeptide(L)' 'MIQRLDVKKFGLNVTSRIKAFVFRFISVPAKWIKTSRRYVLNIYTCNYAYADVFQTDFG' A
#
# COMPACT_ATOMS: atom_id res chain seq x y z
N MET A 1 5.21 -10.14 -7.99
CA MET A 1 5.51 -9.06 -8.96
C MET A 1 4.81 -7.81 -8.45
N ILE A 2 5.53 -6.73 -8.14
CA ILE A 2 4.87 -5.47 -7.79
C ILE A 2 4.26 -4.96 -9.09
N GLN A 3 2.92 -4.93 -9.16
CA GLN A 3 2.26 -4.29 -10.30
C GLN A 3 2.63 -2.80 -10.27
N ARG A 4 2.63 -2.13 -11.44
CA ARG A 4 2.93 -0.69 -11.49
C ARG A 4 1.97 0.05 -10.55
N LEU A 5 2.51 0.50 -9.41
CA LEU A 5 1.77 1.23 -8.39
C LEU A 5 1.30 2.57 -8.97
N ASP A 6 -0.02 2.77 -9.04
CA ASP A 6 -0.57 4.06 -9.45
C ASP A 6 -0.48 5.08 -8.30
N VAL A 7 0.70 5.68 -8.17
CA VAL A 7 1.00 6.68 -7.13
C VAL A 7 0.13 7.93 -7.21
N LYS A 8 -0.52 8.19 -8.35
CA LYS A 8 -1.44 9.34 -8.51
C LYS A 8 -2.67 9.21 -7.62
N LYS A 9 -3.13 7.97 -7.33
CA LYS A 9 -4.24 7.73 -6.38
C LYS A 9 -3.93 8.23 -4.96
N PHE A 10 -2.65 8.38 -4.62
CA PHE A 10 -2.19 8.91 -3.33
C PHE A 10 -1.88 10.42 -3.39
N GLY A 11 -2.22 11.09 -4.50
CA GLY A 11 -1.89 12.48 -4.76
C GLY A 11 -0.39 12.73 -4.87
N LEU A 12 0.39 11.71 -5.22
CA LEU A 12 1.84 11.78 -5.41
C LEU A 12 2.15 11.82 -6.91
N ASN A 13 3.12 12.66 -7.28
CA ASN A 13 3.70 12.70 -8.60
C ASN A 13 5.03 11.95 -8.61
N VAL A 14 5.47 11.51 -9.78
CA VAL A 14 6.78 10.85 -9.94
C VAL A 14 7.93 11.77 -9.50
N THR A 15 7.75 13.09 -9.65
CA THR A 15 8.72 14.12 -9.24
C THR A 15 8.51 14.63 -7.81
N SER A 16 7.55 14.07 -7.06
CA SER A 16 7.35 14.46 -5.66
C SER A 16 8.59 14.19 -4.82
N ARG A 17 8.91 15.12 -3.91
CA ARG A 17 10.02 14.96 -2.97
C ARG A 17 9.86 13.67 -2.15
N ILE A 18 10.98 12.98 -1.91
CA ILE A 18 10.99 11.70 -1.17
C ILE A 18 10.29 11.79 0.20
N LYS A 19 10.45 12.91 0.91
CA LYS A 19 9.79 13.13 2.21
C LYS A 19 8.26 13.08 2.12
N ALA A 20 7.69 13.65 1.05
CA ALA A 20 6.25 13.63 0.82
C ALA A 20 5.77 12.22 0.45
N PHE A 21 6.57 11.47 -0.32
CA PHE A 21 6.29 10.06 -0.62
C PHE A 21 6.28 9.21 0.66
N VAL A 22 7.31 9.31 1.51
CA VAL A 22 7.39 8.55 2.75
C VAL A 22 6.20 8.83 3.66
N PHE A 23 5.82 10.09 3.83
CA PHE A 23 4.73 10.47 4.73
C PHE A 23 3.33 10.13 4.20
N ARG A 24 3.09 10.18 2.88
CA ARG A 24 1.76 9.90 2.31
C ARG A 24 1.57 8.44 1.90
N PHE A 25 2.63 7.72 1.60
CA PHE A 25 2.54 6.35 1.10
C PHE A 25 3.07 5.29 2.09
N ILE A 26 4.16 5.57 2.81
CA ILE A 26 4.86 4.56 3.62
C ILE A 26 4.42 4.55 5.09
N SER A 27 4.18 5.71 5.70
CA SER A 27 3.98 5.82 7.15
C SER A 27 2.61 5.34 7.65
N VAL A 28 1.91 4.50 6.89
CA VAL A 28 0.66 3.87 7.33
C VAL A 28 0.97 2.69 8.27
N PRO A 29 0.19 2.50 9.35
CA PRO A 29 0.37 1.35 10.22
C PRO A 29 -0.01 0.06 9.48
N ALA A 30 0.87 -0.93 9.52
CA ALA A 30 0.67 -2.20 8.85
C ALA A 30 1.21 -3.36 9.68
N LYS A 31 0.63 -4.55 9.50
CA LYS A 31 1.01 -5.77 10.22
C LYS A 31 0.95 -6.99 9.31
N TRP A 32 2.00 -7.79 9.33
CA TRP A 32 1.96 -9.13 8.74
C TRP A 32 1.28 -10.10 9.71
N ILE A 33 0.22 -10.75 9.26
CA ILE A 33 -0.56 -11.70 10.05
C ILE A 33 -0.41 -13.08 9.42
N LYS A 34 -0.05 -14.09 10.22
CA LYS A 34 -0.01 -15.48 9.75
C LYS A 34 -1.44 -15.98 9.60
N THR A 35 -1.84 -16.25 8.37
CA THR A 35 -3.02 -17.05 8.04
C THR A 35 -2.56 -18.49 7.80
N SER A 36 -3.48 -19.48 7.82
CA SER A 36 -3.21 -20.93 7.70
C SER A 36 -1.90 -21.28 6.98
N ARG A 37 -1.79 -20.98 5.68
CA ARG A 37 -0.59 -21.31 4.88
C ARG A 37 0.31 -20.12 4.55
N ARG A 38 -0.13 -18.87 4.75
CA ARG A 38 0.54 -17.67 4.20
C ARG A 38 0.51 -16.49 5.18
N TYR A 39 1.52 -15.62 5.10
CA TYR A 39 1.47 -14.32 5.77
C TYR A 39 0.72 -13.33 4.88
N VAL A 40 -0.25 -12.62 5.46
CA VAL A 40 -1.05 -11.60 4.78
C VAL A 40 -0.72 -10.26 5.42
N LEU A 41 -0.46 -9.24 4.59
CA LEU A 41 -0.25 -7.88 5.06
C LEU A 41 -1.59 -7.21 5.29
N ASN A 42 -1.85 -6.79 6.52
CA ASN A 42 -3.00 -5.95 6.85
C ASN A 42 -2.54 -4.50 7.00
N ILE A 43 -3.22 -3.57 6.32
CA ILE A 43 -2.91 -2.14 6.33
C ILE A 43 -4.08 -1.41 6.97
N TYR A 44 -3.83 -0.72 8.09
CA TYR A 44 -4.87 -0.05 8.87
C TYR A 44 -4.95 1.42 8.47
N THR A 45 -5.75 1.73 7.46
CA THR A 45 -5.89 3.09 6.95
C THR A 45 -7.31 3.36 6.50
N CYS A 46 -7.76 4.61 6.69
CA CYS A 46 -9.04 5.10 6.18
C CYS A 46 -8.96 5.45 4.68
N ASN A 47 -7.76 5.39 4.09
CA ASN A 47 -7.54 5.75 2.70
C ASN A 47 -7.88 4.57 1.78
N TYR A 48 -9.03 4.68 1.11
CA TYR A 48 -9.52 3.68 0.15
C TYR A 48 -8.57 3.40 -1.02
N ALA A 49 -7.62 4.30 -1.33
CA ALA A 49 -6.63 4.06 -2.37
C ALA A 49 -5.75 2.83 -2.09
N TYR A 50 -5.61 2.39 -0.84
CA TYR A 50 -4.85 1.20 -0.46
C TYR A 50 -5.58 -0.11 -0.77
N ALA A 51 -6.89 -0.08 -0.98
CA ALA A 51 -7.70 -1.29 -1.15
C ALA A 51 -7.24 -2.11 -2.36
N ASP A 52 -6.97 -1.46 -3.50
CA ASP A 52 -6.63 -2.16 -4.76
C ASP A 52 -5.12 -2.37 -4.93
N VAL A 53 -4.32 -1.59 -4.23
CA VAL A 53 -2.89 -1.44 -4.51
C VAL A 53 -2.07 -2.64 -4.05
N PHE A 54 -2.52 -3.28 -2.96
CA PHE A 54 -1.91 -4.47 -2.38
C PHE A 54 -2.81 -5.70 -2.49
N GLN A 55 -3.91 -5.61 -3.25
CA GLN A 55 -4.70 -6.78 -3.61
C GLN A 55 -3.79 -7.74 -4.38
N THR A 56 -3.57 -8.89 -3.76
CA THR A 56 -2.98 -10.05 -4.43
C THR A 56 -4.15 -10.93 -4.78
N ASP A 57 -4.29 -11.33 -6.05
CA ASP A 57 -5.37 -12.17 -6.57
C ASP A 57 -5.48 -13.46 -5.74
N PHE A 58 -6.27 -13.43 -4.67
CA PHE A 58 -6.55 -14.57 -3.82
C PHE A 58 -8.04 -14.57 -3.50
N GLY A 59 -8.80 -15.18 -4.41
CA GLY A 59 -9.99 -15.98 -4.11
C GLY A 59 -9.57 -17.43 -3.97
#